data_AF-A0A4P6TY63-F1
#
_entry.id   AF-A0A4P6TY63-F1
#
_cell.length_a   1.000
_cell.length_b   1.000
_cell.length_c   1.000
_cell.angle_alpha   90.00
_cell.angle_beta   90.00
_cell.angle_gamma   90.00
#
_symmetry.space_group_name_H-M   'P 1'
#
loop_
_entity.id
_entity.type
_entity.pdbx_description
1 polymer ?
#
loop_
_entity_poly.entity_id
_entity_poly.type
_entity_poly.pdbx_seq_one_letter_code
_entity_poly.pdbx_strand_id
1 'polypeptide(L)'
;MSSDGGGKVPDTGTGFDTLAGVNPAMALDIQHNAMKSFKKRVDALLIELDKSEAAPGKVGEDRLPRARLGASTFKEAQFLHDSYTIVHDELENLSKALSAQIESMSLAVHASRVGYENLDEDIKARMRAVNAEAEKYYDSARDPYARHAKGSAAAKPGAGESKEGLS
;
A
#
# COMPACT_ATOMS: atom_id res chain seq x y z
N MET A 1 36.75 17.87 0.56
CA MET A 1 35.78 17.11 1.38
C MET A 1 34.40 17.50 0.91
N SER A 2 33.66 16.60 0.25
CA SER A 2 32.19 16.60 0.00
C SER A 2 31.90 15.33 -0.82
N SER A 3 31.69 14.20 -0.13
CA SER A 3 30.37 13.60 0.16
C SER A 3 29.64 13.14 -1.10
N ASP A 4 30.05 11.96 -1.57
CA ASP A 4 29.26 11.09 -2.43
C ASP A 4 28.17 10.42 -1.58
N GLY A 5 26.96 10.31 -2.13
CA GLY A 5 25.81 9.77 -1.40
C GLY A 5 24.48 9.94 -2.12
N GLY A 6 24.47 9.84 -3.45
CA GLY A 6 23.24 9.75 -4.23
C GLY A 6 22.74 8.31 -4.24
N GLY A 7 21.72 8.02 -3.43
CA GLY A 7 21.10 6.70 -3.35
C GLY A 7 20.67 6.18 -4.73
N LYS A 8 21.01 4.92 -5.02
CA LYS A 8 20.54 4.20 -6.20
C LYS A 8 19.00 4.23 -6.23
N VAL A 9 18.46 4.99 -7.17
CA VAL A 9 17.06 4.85 -7.59
C VAL A 9 16.86 3.42 -8.14
N PRO A 10 15.77 2.73 -7.76
CA PRO A 10 15.45 1.43 -8.31
C PRO A 10 15.28 1.52 -9.83
N ASP A 11 15.84 0.56 -10.59
CA ASP A 11 15.65 0.47 -12.03
C ASP A 11 14.15 0.22 -12.34
N THR A 12 13.47 1.29 -12.75
CA THR A 12 12.07 1.27 -13.14
C THR A 12 11.86 0.81 -14.59
N GLY A 13 12.93 0.45 -15.31
CA GLY A 13 12.87 0.11 -16.72
C GLY A 13 12.58 1.35 -17.58
N THR A 14 13.20 1.39 -18.75
CA THR A 14 13.16 2.48 -19.75
C THR A 14 11.78 2.79 -20.36
N GLY A 15 10.71 2.14 -19.89
CA GLY A 15 9.40 2.13 -20.54
C GLY A 15 8.54 3.40 -20.38
N PHE A 16 8.77 4.22 -19.35
CA PHE A 16 7.96 5.43 -19.12
C PHE A 16 8.58 6.71 -19.65
N ASP A 17 9.91 6.75 -19.80
CA ASP A 17 10.67 7.99 -20.02
C ASP A 17 10.98 8.30 -21.50
N THR A 18 10.72 7.36 -22.42
CA THR A 18 11.22 7.44 -23.82
C THR A 18 10.13 7.45 -24.90
N LEU A 19 8.90 7.85 -24.56
CA LEU A 19 7.76 7.79 -25.49
C LEU A 19 7.64 9.01 -26.43
N ALA A 20 8.45 10.06 -26.26
CA ALA A 20 8.30 11.32 -27.00
C ALA A 20 8.61 11.24 -28.52
N GLY A 21 9.22 10.15 -29.01
CA GLY A 21 9.63 10.00 -30.42
C GLY A 21 9.07 8.77 -31.15
N VAL A 22 8.19 8.00 -30.50
CA VAL A 22 7.57 6.79 -31.08
C VAL A 22 6.16 7.10 -31.59
N ASN A 23 5.73 6.38 -32.63
CA ASN A 23 4.34 6.46 -33.11
C ASN A 23 3.38 6.13 -31.96
N PRO A 24 2.26 6.86 -31.80
CA PRO A 24 1.32 6.67 -30.68
C PRO A 24 0.82 5.23 -30.50
N ALA A 25 0.61 4.47 -31.58
CA ALA A 25 0.21 3.07 -31.49
C ALA A 25 1.31 2.18 -30.88
N MET A 26 2.57 2.44 -31.22
CA MET A 26 3.73 1.73 -30.68
C MET A 26 3.99 2.14 -29.22
N ALA A 27 3.82 3.43 -28.90
CA ALA A 27 3.92 3.92 -27.54
C ALA A 27 2.90 3.24 -26.61
N LEU A 28 1.67 3.06 -27.09
CA LEU A 28 0.61 2.38 -26.35
C LEU A 28 0.93 0.90 -26.10
N ASP A 29 1.47 0.18 -27.09
CA ASP A 29 1.88 -1.21 -26.94
C ASP A 29 3.05 -1.36 -25.94
N ILE A 30 4.06 -0.49 -26.02
CA ILE A 30 5.17 -0.44 -25.06
C ILE A 30 4.63 -0.22 -23.65
N GLN A 31 3.75 0.76 -23.45
CA GLN A 31 3.15 1.06 -22.16
C GLN A 31 2.32 -0.12 -21.64
N HIS A 32 1.52 -0.75 -22.50
CA HIS A 32 0.73 -1.92 -22.14
C HIS A 32 1.61 -3.10 -21.68
N ASN A 33 2.71 -3.36 -22.38
CA ASN A 33 3.69 -4.40 -22.01
C ASN A 33 4.45 -4.04 -20.72
N ALA A 34 4.79 -2.77 -20.51
CA ALA A 34 5.39 -2.29 -19.27
C ALA A 34 4.45 -2.49 -18.07
N MET A 35 3.17 -2.12 -18.18
CA MET A 35 2.16 -2.36 -17.14
C MET A 35 1.95 -3.84 -16.85
N LYS A 36 1.97 -4.70 -17.88
CA LYS A 36 1.91 -6.16 -17.70
C LYS A 36 3.09 -6.68 -16.89
N SER A 37 4.30 -6.21 -17.20
CA SER A 37 5.53 -6.59 -16.49
C SER A 37 5.55 -6.06 -15.05
N PHE A 38 5.06 -4.84 -14.84
CA PHE A 38 4.90 -4.28 -13.50
C PHE A 38 3.96 -5.12 -12.64
N LYS A 39 2.77 -5.49 -13.15
CA LYS A 39 1.85 -6.38 -12.42
C LYS A 39 2.53 -7.69 -12.00
N LYS A 40 3.27 -8.34 -12.90
CA LYS A 40 3.99 -9.58 -12.58
C LYS A 40 4.97 -9.41 -11.43
N ARG A 41 5.69 -8.28 -11.38
CA ARG A 41 6.63 -7.98 -10.28
C ARG A 41 5.87 -7.79 -8.97
N VAL A 42 4.74 -7.08 -9.00
CA VAL A 42 3.89 -6.87 -7.80
C VAL A 42 3.30 -8.21 -7.30
N ASP A 43 2.79 -9.06 -8.20
CA ASP A 43 2.32 -10.41 -7.85
C ASP A 43 3.44 -11.27 -7.24
N ALA A 44 4.66 -11.16 -7.77
CA ALA A 44 5.81 -11.88 -7.24
C ALA A 44 6.15 -11.42 -5.81
N LEU A 45 6.05 -10.12 -5.51
CA LEU A 45 6.25 -9.62 -4.14
C LEU A 45 5.23 -10.18 -3.16
N LEU A 46 3.96 -10.35 -3.56
CA LEU A 46 2.94 -10.97 -2.72
C LEU A 46 3.31 -12.44 -2.40
N ILE A 47 3.72 -13.18 -3.43
CA ILE A 47 4.16 -14.58 -3.29
C ILE A 47 5.42 -14.69 -2.41
N GLU A 48 6.37 -13.76 -2.56
CA GLU A 48 7.58 -13.72 -1.74
C GLU A 48 7.26 -13.41 -0.28
N LEU A 49 6.35 -12.46 -0.03
CA LEU A 49 5.86 -12.14 1.32
C LEU A 49 5.19 -13.36 1.96
N ASP A 50 4.30 -14.06 1.25
CA ASP A 50 3.60 -15.26 1.74
C ASP A 50 4.54 -16.43 2.04
N LYS A 51 5.69 -16.53 1.35
CA LYS A 51 6.70 -17.56 1.61
C LYS A 51 7.65 -17.20 2.76
N SER A 52 7.82 -15.90 3.01
CA SER A 52 8.73 -15.38 4.02
C SER A 52 8.26 -15.70 5.45
N GLU A 53 9.16 -15.59 6.42
CA GLU A 53 8.81 -15.64 7.85
C GLU A 53 7.93 -14.47 8.30
N ALA A 54 7.85 -13.42 7.47
CA ALA A 54 6.95 -12.30 7.70
C ALA A 54 5.52 -12.57 7.21
N ALA A 55 5.23 -13.71 6.57
CA ALA A 55 3.87 -14.02 6.12
C ALA A 55 2.86 -13.90 7.27
N PRO A 56 1.68 -13.27 7.06
CA PRO A 56 0.73 -13.02 8.15
C PRO A 56 0.38 -14.26 8.99
N GLY A 57 0.19 -15.41 8.33
CA GLY A 57 -0.08 -16.68 8.99
C GLY A 57 1.10 -17.18 9.80
N LYS A 58 2.32 -17.14 9.24
CA LYS A 58 3.53 -17.61 9.92
C LYS A 58 3.88 -16.75 11.13
N VAL A 59 3.85 -15.42 10.97
CA VAL A 59 4.08 -14.51 12.08
C VAL A 59 3.10 -14.84 13.19
N GLY A 60 1.80 -14.90 12.91
CA GLY A 60 0.79 -15.19 13.94
C GLY A 60 0.92 -16.55 14.62
N GLU A 61 1.48 -17.57 13.95
CA GLU A 61 1.70 -18.92 14.50
C GLU A 61 2.97 -19.03 15.35
N ASP A 62 4.03 -18.29 15.03
CA ASP A 62 5.34 -18.33 15.70
C ASP A 62 5.37 -17.55 17.03
N ARG A 63 4.40 -17.85 17.90
CA ARG A 63 4.23 -17.23 19.21
C ARG A 63 5.00 -17.99 20.30
N LEU A 64 5.82 -17.28 21.06
CA LEU A 64 6.49 -17.82 22.23
C LEU A 64 5.48 -17.97 23.38
N PRO A 65 5.20 -19.19 23.87
CA PRO A 65 4.23 -19.37 24.95
C PRO A 65 4.80 -18.85 26.27
N ARG A 66 3.95 -18.19 27.08
CA ARG A 66 4.32 -17.60 28.37
C ARG A 66 5.14 -18.52 29.28
N ALA A 67 4.84 -19.81 29.29
CA ALA A 67 5.53 -20.81 30.11
C ALA A 67 7.04 -20.91 29.82
N ARG A 68 7.51 -20.45 28.64
CA ARG A 68 8.93 -20.43 28.26
C ARG A 68 9.73 -19.30 28.90
N LEU A 69 9.05 -18.26 29.39
CA LEU A 69 9.67 -17.10 30.02
C LEU A 69 9.84 -17.23 31.54
N GLY A 70 9.51 -18.41 32.11
CA GLY A 70 9.65 -18.71 33.54
C GLY A 70 8.32 -18.70 34.30
N ALA A 71 8.39 -18.89 35.62
CA ALA A 71 7.22 -19.06 36.49
C ALA A 71 6.22 -17.88 36.41
N SER A 72 4.93 -18.19 36.56
CA SER A 72 3.84 -17.20 36.56
C SER A 72 3.88 -16.23 37.75
N THR A 73 4.59 -16.60 38.82
CA THR A 73 4.79 -15.78 40.02
C THR A 73 5.80 -14.66 39.82
N PHE A 74 6.62 -14.71 38.76
CA PHE A 74 7.60 -13.68 38.44
C PHE A 74 6.97 -12.61 37.54
N LYS A 75 6.73 -11.42 38.11
CA LYS A 75 6.00 -10.32 37.44
C LYS A 75 6.75 -9.76 36.25
N GLU A 76 8.07 -9.73 36.31
CA GLU A 76 8.95 -9.22 35.26
C GLU A 76 8.85 -10.10 34.00
N ALA A 77 8.73 -11.42 34.16
CA ALA A 77 8.46 -12.32 33.04
C ALA A 77 7.04 -12.15 32.47
N GLN A 78 6.07 -11.69 33.27
CA GLN A 78 4.74 -11.33 32.76
C GLN A 78 4.82 -10.09 31.89
N PHE A 79 5.45 -9.03 32.39
CA PHE A 79 5.64 -7.79 31.65
C PHE A 79 6.39 -7.99 30.32
N LEU A 80 7.44 -8.82 30.33
CA LEU A 80 8.19 -9.17 29.12
C LEU A 80 7.31 -9.90 28.10
N HIS A 81 6.52 -10.87 28.55
CA HIS A 81 5.59 -11.58 27.67
C HIS A 81 4.55 -10.64 27.06
N ASP A 82 3.95 -9.75 27.87
CA ASP A 82 2.93 -8.81 27.39
C ASP A 82 3.52 -7.87 26.34
N SER A 83 4.74 -7.37 26.58
CA SER A 83 5.47 -6.53 25.62
C SER A 83 5.78 -7.28 24.32
N TYR A 84 6.21 -8.54 24.44
CA TYR A 84 6.43 -9.43 23.29
C TYR A 84 5.14 -9.65 22.49
N THR A 85 4.03 -9.94 23.15
CA THR A 85 2.73 -10.15 22.50
C THR A 85 2.29 -8.89 21.76
N ILE A 86 2.41 -7.70 22.37
CA ILE A 86 2.06 -6.43 21.70
C ILE A 86 2.87 -6.23 20.41
N VAL A 87 4.20 -6.37 20.50
CA VAL A 87 5.07 -6.19 19.32
C VAL A 87 4.71 -7.19 18.23
N HIS A 88 4.48 -8.44 18.63
CA HIS A 88 4.16 -9.51 17.72
C HIS A 88 2.80 -9.32 17.02
N ASP A 89 1.78 -8.86 17.76
CA ASP A 89 0.46 -8.51 17.19
C ASP A 89 0.58 -7.33 16.20
N GLU A 90 1.39 -6.31 16.50
CA GLU A 90 1.63 -5.20 15.58
C GLU A 90 2.38 -5.66 14.31
N LEU A 91 3.35 -6.58 14.42
CA LEU A 91 4.04 -7.16 13.26
C LEU A 91 3.10 -7.99 12.39
N GLU A 92 2.22 -8.78 13.01
CA GLU A 92 1.19 -9.55 12.30
C GLU A 92 0.24 -8.61 11.54
N ASN A 93 -0.25 -7.55 12.19
CA ASN A 93 -1.11 -6.55 11.57
C ASN A 93 -0.40 -5.80 10.43
N LEU A 94 0.86 -5.43 10.62
CA LEU A 94 1.67 -4.78 9.58
C LEU A 94 1.81 -5.69 8.36
N SER A 95 2.07 -6.97 8.58
CA SER A 95 2.19 -7.94 7.49
C SER A 95 0.88 -8.07 6.70
N LYS A 96 -0.26 -8.19 7.40
CA LYS A 96 -1.59 -8.23 6.75
C LYS A 96 -1.86 -6.97 5.93
N ALA A 97 -1.55 -5.80 6.48
CA ALA A 97 -1.70 -4.52 5.79
C ALA A 97 -0.84 -4.47 4.52
N LEU A 98 0.41 -4.93 4.60
CA LEU A 98 1.32 -4.96 3.45
C LEU A 98 0.82 -5.90 2.36
N SER A 99 0.41 -7.13 2.70
CA SER A 99 -0.18 -8.07 1.73
C SER A 99 -1.39 -7.46 1.01
N ALA A 100 -2.31 -6.85 1.77
CA ALA A 100 -3.50 -6.21 1.21
C ALA A 100 -3.14 -5.03 0.29
N GLN A 101 -2.10 -4.24 0.62
CA GLN A 101 -1.63 -3.14 -0.22
C GLN A 101 -0.99 -3.62 -1.52
N ILE A 102 -0.14 -4.65 -1.48
CA ILE A 102 0.48 -5.23 -2.68
C ILE A 102 -0.60 -5.79 -3.61
N GLU A 103 -1.59 -6.48 -3.05
CA GLU A 103 -2.70 -7.01 -3.84
C GLU A 103 -3.56 -5.88 -4.44
N SER A 104 -3.87 -4.84 -3.66
CA SER A 104 -4.58 -3.65 -4.13
C SER A 104 -3.90 -3.01 -5.33
N MET A 105 -2.57 -2.87 -5.27
CA MET A 105 -1.77 -2.36 -6.38
C MET A 105 -1.87 -3.26 -7.61
N SER A 106 -1.77 -4.58 -7.44
CA SER A 106 -1.87 -5.54 -8.54
C SER A 106 -3.23 -5.47 -9.24
N LEU A 107 -4.31 -5.37 -8.47
CA LEU A 107 -5.67 -5.24 -8.98
C LEU A 107 -5.88 -3.89 -9.66
N ALA A 108 -5.36 -2.79 -9.11
CA ALA A 108 -5.44 -1.48 -9.73
C ALA A 108 -4.71 -1.42 -11.08
N VAL A 109 -3.52 -2.05 -11.19
CA VAL A 109 -2.78 -2.17 -12.45
C VAL A 109 -3.52 -3.07 -13.45
N HIS A 110 -4.21 -4.09 -12.98
CA HIS A 110 -5.04 -4.90 -13.86
C HIS A 110 -6.22 -4.09 -14.41
N ALA A 111 -6.95 -3.40 -13.53
CA ALA A 111 -8.06 -2.52 -13.87
C ALA A 111 -7.65 -1.40 -14.83
N SER A 112 -6.46 -0.82 -14.68
CA SER A 112 -5.98 0.24 -15.59
C SER A 112 -5.67 -0.27 -17.00
N ARG A 113 -5.29 -1.55 -17.13
CA ARG A 113 -4.98 -2.15 -18.44
C ARG A 113 -6.21 -2.53 -19.24
N VAL A 114 -7.24 -3.08 -18.59
CA VAL A 114 -8.43 -3.59 -19.28
C VAL A 114 -9.66 -2.69 -19.10
N GLY A 115 -9.63 -1.73 -18.17
CA GLY A 115 -10.77 -0.92 -17.78
C GLY A 115 -11.62 -1.62 -16.72
N TYR A 116 -12.11 -0.87 -15.72
CA TYR A 116 -12.88 -1.43 -14.60
C TYR A 116 -14.16 -2.15 -15.03
N GLU A 117 -14.89 -1.60 -16.01
CA GLU A 117 -16.12 -2.18 -16.53
C GLU A 117 -15.92 -3.56 -17.17
N ASN A 118 -14.71 -3.78 -17.72
CA ASN A 118 -14.33 -5.02 -18.41
C ASN A 118 -13.73 -6.06 -17.47
N LEU A 119 -13.68 -5.80 -16.16
CA LEU A 119 -13.25 -6.78 -15.18
C LEU A 119 -14.35 -7.82 -14.96
N ASP A 120 -13.92 -9.07 -14.77
CA ASP A 120 -14.78 -10.13 -14.30
C ASP A 120 -15.34 -9.80 -12.89
N GLU A 121 -16.56 -10.27 -12.60
CA GLU A 121 -17.25 -9.93 -11.36
C GLU A 121 -16.55 -10.45 -10.10
N ASP A 122 -15.81 -11.56 -10.20
CA ASP A 122 -14.97 -12.09 -9.13
C ASP A 122 -13.80 -11.15 -8.82
N ILE A 123 -13.17 -10.56 -9.83
CA ILE A 123 -12.11 -9.56 -9.66
C ILE A 123 -12.67 -8.28 -9.02
N LYS A 124 -13.84 -7.80 -9.46
CA LYS A 124 -14.52 -6.66 -8.82
C LYS A 124 -14.88 -6.97 -7.37
N ALA A 125 -15.31 -8.18 -7.07
CA ALA A 125 -15.56 -8.64 -5.70
C ALA A 125 -14.26 -8.67 -4.87
N ARG A 126 -13.16 -9.17 -5.43
CA ARG A 126 -11.86 -9.20 -4.76
C ARG A 126 -11.33 -7.81 -4.47
N MET A 127 -11.45 -6.87 -5.42
CA MET A 127 -11.11 -5.46 -5.19
C MET A 127 -11.88 -4.87 -4.00
N ARG A 128 -13.19 -5.12 -3.90
CA ARG A 128 -13.99 -4.68 -2.75
C ARG A 128 -13.51 -5.30 -1.44
N ALA A 129 -13.23 -6.60 -1.45
CA ALA A 129 -12.78 -7.33 -0.27
C ALA A 129 -11.41 -6.82 0.23
N VAL A 130 -10.45 -6.66 -0.68
CA VAL A 130 -9.09 -6.19 -0.36
C VAL A 130 -9.12 -4.74 0.11
N ASN A 131 -9.91 -3.87 -0.51
CA ASN A 131 -10.07 -2.49 -0.02
C ASN A 131 -10.64 -2.46 1.40
N ALA A 132 -11.64 -3.28 1.69
CA ALA A 132 -12.20 -3.39 3.05
C ALA A 132 -11.20 -3.99 4.04
N GLU A 133 -10.30 -4.86 3.59
CA GLU A 133 -9.21 -5.40 4.42
C GLU A 133 -8.14 -4.35 4.70
N ALA A 134 -7.70 -3.59 3.70
CA ALA A 134 -6.74 -2.51 3.85
C ALA A 134 -7.24 -1.43 4.83
N GLU A 135 -8.53 -1.09 4.78
CA GLU A 135 -9.14 -0.10 5.68
C GLU A 135 -9.10 -0.54 7.15
N LYS A 136 -9.16 -1.85 7.45
CA LYS A 136 -9.08 -2.35 8.83
C LYS A 136 -7.76 -2.04 9.51
N TYR A 137 -6.69 -1.95 8.73
CA TYR A 137 -5.34 -1.68 9.24
C TYR A 137 -4.96 -0.20 9.09
N TYR A 138 -5.83 0.62 8.51
CA TYR A 138 -5.60 2.05 8.39
C TYR A 138 -5.86 2.76 9.72
N ASP A 139 -4.84 3.46 10.22
CA ASP A 139 -4.94 4.31 11.40
C ASP A 139 -4.68 5.77 11.00
N SER A 140 -5.74 6.57 10.98
CA SER A 140 -5.67 7.99 10.64
C SER A 140 -4.75 8.81 11.57
N ALA A 141 -4.48 8.34 12.79
CA ALA A 141 -3.54 9.00 13.69
C ALA A 141 -2.07 8.78 13.27
N ARG A 142 -1.80 7.68 12.56
CA ARG A 142 -0.48 7.34 12.01
C ARG A 142 -0.25 7.96 10.62
N ASP A 143 -1.29 8.48 9.98
CA ASP A 143 -1.20 9.12 8.66
C ASP A 143 -0.71 10.58 8.76
N PRO A 144 0.50 10.91 8.26
CA PRO A 144 1.02 12.27 8.28
C PRO A 144 0.21 13.23 7.40
N TYR A 145 -0.56 12.73 6.43
CA TYR A 145 -1.37 13.52 5.50
C TYR A 145 -2.82 13.72 5.98
N ALA A 146 -3.31 12.92 6.94
CA ALA A 146 -4.67 13.04 7.48
C ALA A 146 -4.94 14.40 8.15
N ARG A 147 -3.91 15.03 8.74
CA ARG A 147 -4.01 16.38 9.33
C ARG A 147 -4.18 17.49 8.29
N HIS A 148 -3.66 17.31 7.07
CA HIS A 148 -3.76 18.32 6.01
C HIS A 148 -5.14 18.34 5.32
N ALA A 149 -5.90 17.23 5.37
CA ALA A 149 -7.25 17.15 4.80
C ALA A 149 -8.27 18.06 5.51
N LYS A 150 -8.13 18.29 6.83
CA LYS A 150 -9.04 19.17 7.59
C LYS A 150 -8.82 20.67 7.34
N GLY A 151 -7.68 21.07 6.74
CA GLY A 151 -7.37 22.48 6.44
C GLY A 151 -7.89 22.98 5.09
N SER A 152 -8.08 22.08 4.11
CA SER A 152 -8.56 22.46 2.76
C SER A 152 -10.08 22.48 2.61
N ALA A 153 -10.84 21.92 3.54
CA ALA A 153 -12.31 21.93 3.50
C ALA A 153 -12.95 23.26 3.97
N ALA A 154 -12.16 24.24 4.43
CA ALA A 154 -12.67 25.52 4.92
C ALA A 154 -12.76 26.63 3.85
N ALA A 155 -12.22 26.43 2.64
CA ALA A 155 -12.39 27.38 1.54
C ALA A 155 -13.67 27.05 0.76
N LYS A 156 -14.84 27.44 1.29
CA LYS A 156 -16.08 27.50 0.49
C LYS A 156 -15.92 28.54 -0.63
N PRO A 157 -16.35 28.26 -1.86
CA PRO A 157 -16.43 29.27 -2.91
C PRO A 157 -17.68 30.14 -2.67
N GLY A 158 -17.46 31.39 -2.30
CA GLY A 158 -18.51 32.41 -2.26
C GLY A 158 -18.85 32.86 -3.68
N ALA A 159 -20.07 32.53 -4.11
CA ALA A 159 -20.65 32.97 -5.37
C ALA A 159 -21.02 34.47 -5.34
N GLY A 160 -20.65 35.17 -6.40
CA GLY A 160 -21.41 36.21 -7.11
C GLY A 160 -21.86 37.48 -6.37
N GLU A 161 -21.35 38.64 -6.82
CA GLU A 161 -22.21 39.82 -6.98
C GLU A 161 -21.77 40.64 -8.20
N SER A 162 -22.62 40.60 -9.22
CA SER A 162 -22.63 41.47 -10.40
C SER A 162 -23.14 42.85 -10.00
N LYS A 163 -22.46 43.94 -10.38
CA LYS A 163 -23.12 45.21 -10.73
C LYS A 163 -22.40 45.91 -11.89
N GLU A 164 -23.12 46.01 -12.99
CA GLU A 164 -22.94 46.98 -14.08
C GLU A 164 -23.25 48.42 -13.61
N GLY A 165 -22.79 49.41 -14.37
CA GLY A 165 -23.19 50.83 -14.31
C GLY A 165 -22.02 51.75 -13.94
N LEU A 166 -21.31 52.35 -14.89
CA LEU A 166 -21.66 53.58 -15.64
C LEU A 166 -21.94 54.78 -14.73
N SER A 167 -20.89 55.57 -14.48
CA SER A 167 -20.78 57.02 -14.77
C SER A 167 -19.50 57.60 -14.17
#